data_AF-A0A7I8F3U7-F1
#
_entry.id   AF-A0A7I8F3U7-F1
#
_cell.length_a   1.000
_cell.length_b   1.000
_cell.length_c   1.000
_cell.angle_alpha   90.00
_cell.angle_beta   90.00
_cell.angle_gamma   90.00
#
_symmetry.space_group_name_H-M   'P 1'
#
loop_
_entity.id
_entity.type
_entity.pdbx_description
1 polymer ?
#
loop_
_entity_poly.entity_id
_entity_poly.type
_entity_poly.pdbx_seq_one_letter_code
_entity_poly.pdbx_strand_id
1 'polypeptide(L)'
;MLHVFDRGYASKKWLELLEAFGGRFVIRWKKGHLFFDQQGKKKKLWEVARGKRTWGHRDVWDERKRCWCKMGVLALPIRHAGYAGKLWVVIGRKKGEPWYLVTNECVETVEQAWHIIYVYARRWQIELTFRYGKANWRWKAYASRKQKNVRSCS
;
A
#
# COMPACT_ATOMS: atom_id res chain seq x y z
N MET A 1 -13.22 9.84 -1.32
CA MET A 1 -12.61 8.58 -1.82
C MET A 1 -11.20 8.44 -1.22
N LEU A 2 -10.75 7.23 -0.88
CA LEU A 2 -9.39 6.97 -0.36
C LEU A 2 -8.60 6.17 -1.39
N HIS A 3 -7.51 6.74 -1.91
CA HIS A 3 -6.71 6.12 -2.96
C HIS A 3 -5.63 5.21 -2.36
N VAL A 4 -5.48 3.98 -2.88
CA VAL A 4 -4.54 2.99 -2.34
C VAL A 4 -3.52 2.59 -3.39
N PHE A 5 -2.24 2.81 -3.09
CA PHE A 5 -1.12 2.58 -4.00
C PHE A 5 -0.07 1.64 -3.40
N ASP A 6 0.61 0.88 -4.26
CA ASP A 6 1.70 -0.01 -3.86
C ASP A 6 3.09 0.63 -4.07
N ARG A 7 4.16 -0.13 -3.82
CA ARG A 7 5.55 0.30 -3.78
C ARG A 7 6.05 0.97 -5.06
N GLY A 8 5.42 0.71 -6.21
CA GLY A 8 5.74 1.38 -7.48
C GLY A 8 5.44 2.89 -7.49
N TYR A 9 4.61 3.36 -6.56
CA TYR A 9 4.18 4.75 -6.43
C TYR A 9 4.90 5.49 -5.31
N ALA A 10 5.81 4.82 -4.58
CA ALA A 10 6.53 5.35 -3.43
C ALA A 10 7.69 6.27 -3.88
N SER A 11 7.37 7.48 -4.31
CA SER A 11 8.36 8.46 -4.78
C SER A 11 8.01 9.90 -4.36
N LYS A 12 9.02 10.78 -4.35
CA LYS A 12 8.83 12.22 -4.09
C LYS A 12 7.83 12.84 -5.08
N LYS A 13 8.02 12.59 -6.38
CA LYS A 13 7.15 13.12 -7.45
C LYS A 13 5.69 12.70 -7.26
N TRP A 14 5.45 11.48 -6.78
CA TRP A 14 4.09 11.03 -6.49
C TRP A 14 3.46 11.75 -5.30
N LEU A 15 4.23 12.02 -4.25
CA LEU A 15 3.73 12.80 -3.12
C LEU A 15 3.38 14.24 -3.54
N GLU A 16 4.22 14.87 -4.35
CA GLU A 16 3.96 16.21 -4.89
C GLU A 16 2.69 16.23 -5.76
N LEU A 17 2.49 15.20 -6.58
CA LEU A 17 1.28 15.09 -7.40
C LEU A 17 0.02 14.85 -6.56
N LEU A 18 0.11 14.02 -5.50
CA LEU A 18 -1.02 13.79 -4.59
C LEU A 18 -1.35 15.01 -3.75
N GLU A 19 -0.33 15.80 -3.39
CA GLU A 19 -0.51 17.09 -2.73
C GLU A 19 -1.25 18.06 -3.65
N ALA A 20 -0.81 18.22 -4.90
CA ALA A 20 -1.48 19.05 -5.89
C ALA A 20 -2.93 18.60 -6.18
N PHE A 21 -3.18 17.29 -6.15
CA PHE A 21 -4.52 16.72 -6.33
C PHE A 21 -5.43 16.90 -5.10
N GLY A 22 -4.87 17.09 -3.89
CA GLY A 22 -5.65 17.28 -2.66
C GLY A 22 -6.41 16.04 -2.17
N GLY A 23 -6.10 14.86 -2.71
CA GLY A 23 -6.81 13.62 -2.39
C GLY A 23 -6.32 12.91 -1.13
N ARG A 24 -7.18 12.10 -0.51
CA ARG A 24 -6.81 11.19 0.60
C ARG A 24 -6.14 9.95 0.05
N PHE A 25 -5.01 9.53 0.60
CA PHE A 25 -4.25 8.40 0.06
C PHE A 25 -3.59 7.50 1.10
N VAL A 26 -3.31 6.26 0.70
CA VAL A 26 -2.43 5.31 1.39
C VAL A 26 -1.44 4.75 0.36
N ILE A 27 -0.15 4.89 0.62
CA ILE A 27 0.91 4.33 -0.23
C ILE A 27 1.75 3.37 0.60
N ARG A 28 2.04 2.17 0.07
CA ARG A 28 3.05 1.30 0.70
C ARG A 28 4.47 1.71 0.29
N TRP A 29 5.30 1.98 1.28
CA TRP A 29 6.71 2.31 1.12
C TRP A 29 7.61 1.14 1.49
N LYS A 30 8.85 1.15 0.96
CA LYS A 30 9.90 0.23 1.41
C LYS A 30 10.57 0.77 2.67
N LYS A 31 11.02 -0.15 3.54
CA LYS A 31 11.62 0.15 4.84
C LYS A 31 12.78 1.17 4.81
N GLY A 32 13.54 1.22 3.70
CA GLY A 32 14.75 2.02 3.55
C GLY A 32 14.54 3.45 3.08
N HIS A 33 13.31 3.88 2.73
CA HIS A 33 13.07 5.25 2.32
C HIS A 33 13.23 6.23 3.48
N LEU A 34 13.75 7.41 3.15
CA LEU A 34 14.09 8.46 4.11
C LEU A 34 12.90 9.40 4.31
N PHE A 35 12.57 9.63 5.57
CA PHE A 35 11.56 10.57 6.04
C PHE A 35 12.13 11.37 7.20
N PHE A 36 11.43 12.41 7.61
CA PHE A 36 11.73 13.14 8.83
C PHE A 36 10.78 12.69 9.92
N ASP A 37 11.28 12.47 11.12
CA ASP A 37 10.43 12.27 12.30
C ASP A 37 9.88 13.60 12.82
N GLN A 38 9.12 13.56 13.92
CA GLN A 38 8.58 14.78 14.57
C GLN A 38 9.66 15.76 15.03
N GLN A 39 10.88 15.27 15.30
CA GLN A 39 12.01 16.10 15.74
C GLN A 39 12.75 16.71 14.53
N GLY A 40 12.28 16.48 13.30
CA GLY A 40 12.93 16.93 12.08
C GLY A 40 14.17 16.11 11.71
N LYS A 41 14.44 14.99 12.39
CA LYS A 41 15.61 14.15 12.08
C LYS A 41 15.31 13.22 10.92
N LYS A 42 16.18 13.26 9.91
CA LYS A 42 16.12 12.36 8.76
C LYS A 42 16.43 10.93 9.19
N LYS A 43 15.49 10.02 8.95
CA LYS A 43 15.54 8.60 9.33
C LYS A 43 14.94 7.73 8.23
N LYS A 44 15.41 6.49 8.12
CA LYS A 44 14.71 5.47 7.33
C LYS A 44 13.41 5.10 8.05
N LEU A 45 12.37 4.72 7.31
CA LEU A 45 11.07 4.34 7.91
C LEU A 45 11.19 3.26 8.99
N TRP A 46 12.08 2.29 8.82
CA TRP A 46 12.30 1.26 9.84
C TRP A 46 12.93 1.83 11.13
N GLU A 47 13.75 2.87 11.03
CA GLU A 47 14.40 3.51 12.18
C GLU A 47 13.41 4.35 12.98
N VAL A 48 12.43 4.97 12.31
CA VAL A 48 11.33 5.71 12.96
C VAL A 48 10.56 4.79 13.91
N ALA A 49 10.38 3.53 13.53
CA ALA A 49 9.65 2.52 14.29
C ALA A 49 10.48 1.81 15.37
N ARG A 50 11.81 1.95 15.33
CA ARG A 50 12.73 1.14 16.15
C ARG A 50 12.53 1.43 17.64
N GLY A 51 12.41 0.38 18.44
CA GLY A 51 12.20 0.49 19.90
C GLY A 51 10.79 0.93 20.33
N LYS A 52 9.89 1.29 19.40
CA LYS A 52 8.51 1.66 19.72
C LYS A 52 7.64 0.42 19.90
N ARG A 53 6.78 0.42 20.91
CA ARG A 53 5.79 -0.65 21.15
C ARG A 53 4.61 -0.50 20.17
N THR A 54 4.01 -1.61 19.80
CA THR A 54 2.76 -1.63 19.04
C THR A 54 1.61 -1.16 19.93
N TRP A 55 0.63 -0.48 19.34
CA TRP A 55 -0.59 -0.02 20.03
C TRP A 55 -1.58 -1.15 20.29
N GLY A 56 -1.59 -2.18 19.44
CA GLY A 56 -2.47 -3.33 19.60
C GLY A 56 -2.15 -4.44 18.61
N HIS A 57 -2.82 -5.57 18.78
CA HIS A 57 -2.69 -6.75 17.92
C HIS A 57 -4.06 -7.23 17.45
N ARG A 58 -4.14 -7.71 16.20
CA ARG A 58 -5.31 -8.40 15.64
C ARG A 58 -4.86 -9.46 14.66
N ASP A 59 -5.72 -10.45 14.43
CA ASP A 59 -5.56 -11.36 13.32
C ASP A 59 -6.11 -10.72 12.05
N VAL A 60 -5.29 -10.72 11.00
CA VAL A 60 -5.62 -10.18 9.68
C VAL A 60 -5.55 -11.32 8.68
N TRP A 61 -6.56 -11.44 7.83
CA TRP A 61 -6.55 -12.40 6.73
C TRP A 61 -5.55 -11.96 5.64
N ASP A 62 -4.52 -12.77 5.38
CA ASP A 62 -3.58 -12.55 4.29
C ASP A 62 -4.09 -13.26 3.04
N GLU A 63 -4.76 -12.53 2.14
CA GLU A 63 -5.36 -13.11 0.92
C GLU A 63 -4.34 -13.82 0.02
N ARG A 64 -3.07 -13.39 0.03
CA ARG A 64 -2.03 -13.99 -0.81
C ARG A 64 -1.65 -15.38 -0.29
N LYS A 65 -1.58 -15.54 1.04
CA LYS A 65 -1.22 -16.82 1.68
C LYS A 65 -2.44 -17.66 2.07
N ARG A 66 -3.65 -17.09 1.98
CA ARG A 66 -4.92 -17.67 2.44
C ARG A 66 -4.83 -18.18 3.88
N CYS A 67 -4.28 -17.36 4.77
CA CYS A 67 -4.14 -17.69 6.18
C CYS A 67 -4.36 -16.47 7.08
N TRP A 68 -4.79 -16.72 8.32
CA TRP A 68 -4.79 -15.70 9.36
C TRP A 68 -3.37 -15.38 9.79
N CYS A 69 -3.05 -14.11 9.93
CA CYS A 69 -1.75 -13.66 10.42
C CYS A 69 -1.92 -12.69 11.58
N LYS A 70 -1.27 -13.01 12.70
CA LYS A 70 -1.16 -12.11 13.84
C LYS A 70 -0.34 -10.90 13.44
N MET A 71 -0.94 -9.71 13.54
CA MET A 71 -0.32 -8.45 13.18
C MET A 71 -0.41 -7.49 14.37
N GLY A 72 0.68 -6.80 14.66
CA GLY A 72 0.70 -5.65 15.56
C GLY A 72 0.70 -4.35 14.76
N VAL A 73 0.01 -3.33 15.25
CA VAL A 73 -0.05 -2.02 14.58
C VAL A 73 0.64 -0.93 15.39
N LEU A 74 1.26 0.02 14.70
CA LEU A 74 1.86 1.23 15.25
C LEU A 74 1.64 2.35 14.25
N ALA A 75 1.24 3.54 14.69
CA ALA A 75 1.24 4.73 13.84
C ALA A 75 2.15 5.80 14.43
N LEU A 76 2.85 6.52 13.55
CA LEU A 76 3.74 7.60 13.93
C LEU A 76 3.62 8.74 12.92
N PRO A 77 3.54 10.00 13.36
CA PRO A 77 3.57 11.12 12.46
C PRO A 77 4.99 11.31 11.90
N ILE A 78 5.06 11.65 10.62
CA ILE A 78 6.27 11.81 9.83
C ILE A 78 6.12 13.01 8.89
N ARG A 79 7.24 13.47 8.33
CA ARG A 79 7.27 14.49 7.29
C ARG A 79 8.12 14.01 6.12
N HIS A 80 7.84 14.54 4.93
CA HIS A 80 8.60 14.23 3.72
C HIS A 80 8.89 15.53 2.96
N ALA A 81 10.06 15.64 2.31
CA ALA A 81 10.47 16.88 1.64
C ALA A 81 9.61 17.26 0.43
N GLY A 82 8.83 16.32 -0.12
CA GLY A 82 7.90 16.55 -1.23
C GLY A 82 6.44 16.49 -0.82
N TYR A 83 6.14 16.81 0.44
CA TYR A 83 4.77 16.94 0.92
C TYR A 83 4.75 17.96 2.07
N ALA A 84 4.08 19.09 1.91
CA ALA A 84 4.02 20.15 2.91
C ALA A 84 3.10 19.80 4.09
N GLY A 85 2.05 19.01 3.83
CA GLY A 85 1.09 18.60 4.84
C GLY A 85 1.63 17.60 5.89
N LYS A 86 0.78 17.27 6.87
CA LYS A 86 1.08 16.22 7.86
C LYS A 86 0.95 14.85 7.22
N LEU A 87 1.91 13.97 7.50
CA LEU A 87 1.86 12.58 7.10
C LEU A 87 1.94 11.68 8.32
N TRP A 88 1.37 10.49 8.18
CA TRP A 88 1.47 9.42 9.15
C TRP A 88 2.02 8.18 8.48
N VAL A 89 2.89 7.46 9.18
CA VAL A 89 3.26 6.09 8.83
C VAL A 89 2.52 5.13 9.75
N VAL A 90 1.70 4.27 9.15
CA VAL A 90 1.07 3.12 9.80
C VAL A 90 1.89 1.87 9.49
N ILE A 91 2.32 1.18 10.55
CA ILE A 91 3.24 0.06 10.49
C ILE A 91 2.52 -1.20 10.94
N GLY A 92 2.29 -2.11 9.98
CA GLY A 92 1.78 -3.45 10.23
C GLY A 92 2.94 -4.41 10.48
N ARG A 93 3.25 -4.68 11.75
CA ARG A 93 4.26 -5.67 12.15
C ARG A 93 3.67 -7.07 12.10
N LYS A 94 4.19 -7.91 11.23
CA LYS A 94 3.79 -9.31 11.11
C LYS A 94 5.01 -10.21 10.94
N LYS A 95 4.81 -11.52 11.02
CA LYS A 95 5.85 -12.49 10.66
C LYS A 95 6.29 -12.26 9.19
N GLY A 96 7.55 -11.87 8.99
CA GLY A 96 8.11 -11.50 7.69
C GLY A 96 8.33 -10.00 7.53
N GLU A 97 8.21 -9.49 6.30
CA GLU A 97 8.40 -8.06 6.00
C GLU A 97 7.23 -7.22 6.56
N PRO A 98 7.48 -6.24 7.45
CA PRO A 98 6.44 -5.32 7.92
C PRO A 98 5.87 -4.47 6.78
N TRP A 99 4.64 -4.03 6.94
CA TRP A 99 4.05 -3.03 6.06
C TRP A 99 4.39 -1.64 6.59
N TYR A 100 4.83 -0.75 5.69
CA TYR A 100 5.02 0.67 5.98
C TYR A 100 4.06 1.43 5.07
N LEU A 101 2.94 1.87 5.63
CA LEU A 101 1.88 2.54 4.89
C LEU A 101 1.92 4.02 5.24
N VAL A 102 2.19 4.88 4.26
CA VAL A 102 2.19 6.33 4.45
C VAL A 102 0.87 6.88 3.98
N THR A 103 0.25 7.71 4.81
CA THR A 103 -1.06 8.31 4.59
C THR A 103 -1.05 9.78 5.00
N ASN A 104 -1.89 10.59 4.38
CA ASN A 104 -2.19 11.96 4.82
C ASN A 104 -3.39 12.02 5.78
N GLU A 105 -4.03 10.89 6.07
CA GLU A 105 -5.04 10.77 7.11
C GLU A 105 -4.42 10.93 8.50
N CYS A 106 -5.14 11.57 9.41
CA CYS A 106 -4.75 11.59 10.82
C CYS A 106 -4.95 10.21 11.46
N VAL A 107 -3.97 9.74 12.22
CA VAL A 107 -4.00 8.42 12.87
C VAL A 107 -3.58 8.52 14.34
N GLU A 108 -4.51 8.95 15.18
CA GLU A 108 -4.31 9.15 16.61
C GLU A 108 -4.78 7.96 17.44
N THR A 109 -5.69 7.14 16.90
CA THR A 109 -6.23 5.96 17.60
C THR A 109 -5.80 4.64 16.97
N VAL A 110 -5.85 3.57 17.75
CA VAL A 110 -5.53 2.22 17.27
C VAL A 110 -6.55 1.74 16.23
N GLU A 111 -7.81 2.15 16.35
CA GLU A 111 -8.88 1.87 15.38
C GLU A 111 -8.60 2.52 14.03
N GLN A 112 -8.16 3.78 14.03
CA GLN A 112 -7.76 4.48 12.80
C GLN A 112 -6.57 3.78 12.13
N ALA A 113 -5.59 3.35 12.92
CA ALA A 113 -4.44 2.62 12.40
C ALA A 113 -4.87 1.29 11.75
N TRP A 114 -5.78 0.54 12.40
CA TRP A 114 -6.36 -0.67 11.83
C TRP A 114 -7.18 -0.41 10.58
N HIS A 115 -7.93 0.69 10.51
CA HIS A 115 -8.67 1.07 9.31
C HIS A 115 -7.74 1.19 8.09
N ILE A 116 -6.58 1.86 8.24
CA ILE A 116 -5.58 1.96 7.17
C ILE A 116 -5.02 0.59 6.78
N ILE A 117 -4.75 -0.29 7.75
CA ILE A 117 -4.29 -1.66 7.48
C ILE A 117 -5.34 -2.44 6.68
N TYR A 118 -6.63 -2.38 7.05
CA TYR A 118 -7.69 -3.11 6.35
C TYR A 118 -7.94 -2.56 4.94
N VAL A 119 -7.93 -1.23 4.77
CA VAL A 119 -8.02 -0.59 3.46
C VAL A 119 -6.90 -1.09 2.55
N TYR A 120 -5.66 -1.13 3.04
CA TYR A 120 -4.54 -1.65 2.26
C TYR A 120 -4.61 -3.18 2.05
N ALA A 121 -5.09 -3.95 3.03
CA ALA A 121 -5.22 -5.41 2.91
C ALA A 121 -6.18 -5.82 1.78
N ARG A 122 -7.29 -5.07 1.60
CA ARG A 122 -8.26 -5.25 0.51
C ARG A 122 -7.70 -4.94 -0.89
N ARG A 123 -6.51 -4.37 -0.99
CA ARG A 123 -5.85 -4.08 -2.28
C ARG A 123 -5.72 -5.33 -3.17
N TRP A 124 -5.51 -6.51 -2.57
CA TRP A 124 -5.38 -7.76 -3.34
C TRP A 124 -6.65 -8.11 -4.11
N GLN A 125 -7.83 -7.79 -3.60
CA GLN A 125 -9.10 -7.99 -4.31
C GLN A 125 -9.11 -7.25 -5.64
N ILE A 126 -8.56 -6.03 -5.68
CA ILE A 126 -8.45 -5.20 -6.89
C ILE A 126 -7.47 -5.84 -7.89
N GLU A 127 -6.33 -6.37 -7.42
CA GLU A 127 -5.36 -7.06 -8.29
C GLU A 127 -5.91 -8.37 -8.87
N LEU A 128 -6.72 -9.11 -8.12
CA LEU A 128 -7.45 -10.29 -8.60
C LEU A 128 -8.38 -9.89 -9.75
N THR A 129 -9.17 -8.83 -9.61
CA THR A 129 -10.03 -8.32 -10.70
C THR A 129 -9.22 -7.98 -11.96
N PHE A 130 -8.07 -7.29 -11.82
CA PHE A 130 -7.21 -7.00 -12.97
C PHE A 130 -6.55 -8.25 -13.56
N ARG A 131 -6.20 -9.25 -12.75
CA ARG A 131 -5.62 -10.53 -13.21
C ARG A 131 -6.65 -11.35 -13.98
N TYR A 132 -7.89 -11.44 -13.49
CA TYR A 132 -9.00 -12.05 -14.21
C TYR A 132 -9.32 -11.30 -15.51
N GLY A 133 -9.33 -9.97 -15.49
CA GLY A 133 -9.49 -9.15 -16.70
C GLY A 133 -8.42 -9.42 -17.77
N LYS A 134 -7.14 -9.53 -17.36
CA LYS A 134 -6.04 -9.87 -18.28
C LYS A 134 -6.10 -11.31 -18.78
N ALA A 135 -6.54 -12.26 -17.96
CA ALA A 135 -6.77 -13.65 -18.40
C ALA A 135 -7.89 -13.74 -19.44
N ASN A 136 -8.97 -12.98 -19.24
CA ASN A 136 -10.09 -12.93 -20.18
C ASN A 136 -9.70 -12.24 -21.50
N TRP A 137 -8.87 -11.18 -21.45
CA TRP A 137 -8.30 -10.54 -22.65
C TRP A 137 -7.34 -11.45 -23.41
N ARG A 138 -6.48 -12.20 -22.71
CA ARG A 138 -5.59 -13.20 -23.33
C ARG A 138 -6.38 -14.32 -24.01
N TRP A 139 -7.51 -14.76 -23.45
CA TRP A 139 -8.40 -15.71 -24.12
C TRP A 139 -8.96 -15.10 -25.41
N LYS A 140 -9.57 -13.90 -25.34
CA LYS A 140 -10.13 -13.23 -26.53
C LYS A 140 -9.09 -12.98 -27.64
N ALA A 141 -7.85 -12.67 -27.27
CA ALA A 141 -6.73 -12.54 -28.22
C ALA A 141 -6.27 -13.89 -28.81
N TYR A 142 -6.36 -14.98 -28.07
CA TYR A 142 -6.05 -16.33 -28.55
C TYR A 142 -7.16 -16.89 -29.47
N ALA A 143 -8.43 -16.64 -29.13
CA ALA A 143 -9.60 -17.03 -29.93
C ALA A 143 -9.61 -16.33 -31.29
N SER A 144 -9.30 -15.03 -31.33
CA SER A 144 -9.25 -14.24 -32.58
C SER A 144 -8.09 -14.61 -33.49
N ARG A 145 -6.97 -15.16 -32.97
CA ARG A 145 -5.89 -15.74 -33.78
C ARG A 145 -6.29 -17.08 -34.43
N LYS A 146 -7.05 -17.93 -33.72
CA LYS A 146 -7.53 -19.21 -34.27
C LYS A 146 -8.53 -19.01 -35.41
N GLN A 147 -9.35 -17.95 -35.37
CA GLN A 147 -10.37 -17.71 -36.41
C GLN A 147 -9.80 -17.14 -37.72
N LYS A 148 -8.62 -16.50 -37.68
CA LYS A 148 -7.92 -16.03 -38.90
C LYS A 148 -7.22 -17.15 -39.68
N ASN A 149 -6.79 -18.24 -39.01
CA ASN A 149 -6.13 -19.38 -39.68
C ASN A 149 -7.09 -20.37 -40.35
N VAL A 150 -8.40 -20.24 -40.17
CA VAL A 150 -9.40 -21.10 -40.82
C VAL A 150 -9.91 -20.51 -42.15
N ARG A 151 -9.61 -19.23 -42.43
CA ARG A 151 -10.08 -18.52 -43.63
C ARG A 151 -9.04 -18.40 -44.76
N SER A 152 -7.91 -19.12 -44.69
CA SER A 152 -6.83 -19.07 -45.68
C SER A 152 -6.59 -20.40 -46.41
N CYS A 153 -7.53 -21.35 -46.33
CA CYS A 153 -7.59 -22.54 -47.18
C CYS A 153 -8.93 -22.53 -47.91
N SER A 154 -9.02 -21.80 -49.02
CA SER A 154 -10.06 -21.91 -50.05
C SER A 154 -9.48 -21.40 -51.35
#